data_AF-A0A371PXS7-F1
#
_entry.id   AF-A0A371PXS7-F1
#
_cell.length_a   1.000
_cell.length_b   1.000
_cell.length_c   1.000
_cell.angle_alpha   90.00
_cell.angle_beta   90.00
_cell.angle_gamma   90.00
#
_symmetry.space_group_name_H-M   'P 1'
#
loop_
_entity.id
_entity.type
_entity.pdbx_description
1 polymer ?
#
loop_
_entity_poly.entity_id
_entity_poly.type
_entity_poly.pdbx_seq_one_letter_code
_entity_poly.pdbx_strand_id
1 'polypeptide(L)'
;MAEQKNGVQPTQAAEARIPTVIADDLHIVYRVYGTGAGRGSATAALNRIIRRKPSSGVREVHAVKGVSFTAYRGESIGLIGSNGSGKSTLLKAV
;
A
#
# COMPACT_ATOMS: atom_id res chain seq x y z
N MET A 1 3.61 -52.14 -7.58
CA MET A 1 4.47 -51.06 -8.13
C MET A 1 3.82 -49.75 -7.74
N ALA A 2 4.39 -49.09 -6.75
CA ALA A 2 3.88 -47.88 -6.12
C ALA A 2 4.58 -46.67 -6.74
N GLU A 3 3.87 -45.57 -7.01
CA GLU A 3 4.48 -44.25 -6.93
C GLU A 3 3.46 -43.10 -6.74
N GLN A 4 3.39 -42.68 -5.49
CA GLN A 4 3.37 -41.30 -4.97
C GLN A 4 2.23 -40.32 -5.31
N LYS A 5 1.45 -40.08 -4.24
CA LYS A 5 0.62 -38.91 -3.94
C LYS A 5 1.44 -37.61 -4.00
N ASN A 6 0.90 -36.57 -4.64
CA ASN A 6 1.20 -35.18 -4.28
C ASN A 6 -0.11 -34.46 -3.93
N GLY A 7 -0.56 -34.72 -2.69
CA GLY A 7 -1.58 -33.90 -2.07
C GLY A 7 -0.96 -32.57 -1.67
N VAL A 8 -1.43 -31.47 -2.25
CA VAL A 8 -1.33 -30.17 -1.59
C VAL A 8 -2.32 -30.22 -0.43
N GLN A 9 -1.85 -30.74 0.70
CA GLN A 9 -2.55 -30.61 1.96
C GLN A 9 -2.53 -29.12 2.33
N PRO A 10 -3.67 -28.43 2.51
CA PRO A 10 -3.65 -27.16 3.23
C PRO A 10 -3.04 -27.46 4.60
N THR A 11 -1.96 -26.77 4.87
CA THR A 11 -1.04 -26.87 5.98
C THR A 11 -1.75 -27.28 7.28
N GLN A 12 -1.47 -28.49 7.72
CA GLN A 12 -1.88 -29.09 9.00
C GLN A 12 -1.11 -28.43 10.17
N ALA A 13 -1.16 -27.09 10.24
CA ALA A 13 -0.55 -26.23 11.25
C ALA A 13 -1.57 -25.26 11.88
N ALA A 14 -2.87 -25.55 11.73
CA ALA A 14 -3.94 -24.88 12.44
C ALA A 14 -4.05 -25.41 13.90
N GLU A 15 -2.94 -25.42 14.63
CA GLU A 15 -2.96 -25.52 16.09
C GLU A 15 -3.55 -24.23 16.64
N ALA A 16 -4.88 -24.10 16.72
CA ALA A 16 -5.61 -23.08 17.49
C ALA A 16 -4.93 -21.67 17.56
N ARG A 17 -4.31 -21.21 16.46
CA ARG A 17 -3.56 -19.96 16.48
C ARG A 17 -4.59 -18.86 16.42
N ILE A 18 -4.72 -18.13 17.52
CA ILE A 18 -5.72 -17.05 17.64
C ILE A 18 -5.26 -15.93 16.69
N PRO A 19 -5.97 -15.68 15.57
CA PRO A 19 -5.65 -14.54 14.72
C PRO A 19 -5.92 -13.27 15.52
N THR A 20 -4.96 -12.34 15.49
CA THR A 20 -5.04 -11.08 16.24
C THR A 20 -5.16 -9.88 15.31
N VAL A 21 -4.54 -9.95 14.12
CA VAL A 21 -4.71 -8.96 13.05
C VAL A 21 -4.95 -9.70 11.75
N ILE A 22 -5.98 -9.29 11.00
CA ILE A 22 -6.23 -9.77 9.64
C ILE A 22 -6.36 -8.52 8.77
N ALA A 23 -5.43 -8.33 7.85
CA ALA A 23 -5.53 -7.37 6.77
C ALA A 23 -5.88 -8.12 5.50
N ASP A 24 -6.94 -7.68 4.81
CA ASP A 24 -7.37 -8.25 3.54
C ASP A 24 -7.58 -7.12 2.54
N ASP A 25 -6.88 -7.20 1.40
CA ASP A 25 -6.85 -6.22 0.32
C ASP A 25 -6.75 -4.77 0.80
N LEU A 26 -5.81 -4.48 1.72
CA LEU A 26 -5.66 -3.16 2.29
C LEU A 26 -5.02 -2.18 1.29
N HIS A 27 -5.73 -1.09 0.98
CA HIS A 27 -5.22 0.05 0.22
C HIS A 27 -5.24 1.32 1.07
N ILE A 28 -4.18 2.12 0.98
CA ILE A 28 -4.10 3.43 1.64
C ILE A 28 -3.78 4.48 0.59
N VAL A 29 -4.73 5.37 0.35
CA VAL A 29 -4.64 6.46 -0.63
C VAL A 29 -4.74 7.80 0.08
N TYR A 30 -3.71 8.62 -0.07
CA TYR A 30 -3.73 10.01 0.42
C TYR A 30 -4.10 10.97 -0.69
N ARG A 31 -4.94 11.95 -0.37
CA ARG A 31 -5.15 13.14 -1.19
C ARG A 31 -4.22 14.24 -0.73
N VAL A 32 -3.27 14.58 -1.59
CA VAL A 32 -2.34 15.68 -1.37
C VAL A 32 -2.92 16.91 -2.03
N TYR A 33 -3.37 17.85 -1.21
CA TYR A 33 -3.81 19.16 -1.65
C TYR A 33 -2.58 20.07 -1.77
N GLY A 34 -2.28 20.52 -2.97
CA GLY A 34 -1.18 21.42 -3.27
C GLY A 34 -1.58 22.44 -4.32
N THR A 35 -1.00 23.63 -4.26
CA THR A 35 -1.12 24.58 -5.38
C THR A 35 -0.51 23.91 -6.60
N GLY A 36 -1.31 23.68 -7.64
CA GLY A 36 -0.87 22.97 -8.83
C GLY A 36 0.13 23.79 -9.64
N ALA A 37 1.38 23.82 -9.18
CA ALA A 37 2.55 24.23 -9.91
C ALA A 37 3.75 23.74 -9.08
N GLY A 38 4.44 22.70 -9.56
CA GLY A 38 5.82 22.48 -9.14
C GLY A 38 6.67 23.72 -9.44
N ARG A 39 7.97 23.65 -9.18
CA ARG A 39 8.98 24.60 -9.70
C ARG A 39 8.90 24.65 -11.24
N GLY A 40 7.93 25.38 -11.77
CA GLY A 40 7.69 25.56 -13.18
C GLY A 40 8.23 26.92 -13.57
N SER A 41 8.99 26.96 -14.66
CA SER A 41 9.40 28.20 -15.31
C SER A 41 8.20 29.16 -15.47
N ALA A 42 8.46 30.47 -15.38
CA ALA A 42 7.45 31.51 -15.64
C ALA A 42 6.72 31.29 -16.98
N THR A 43 7.40 30.70 -17.98
CA THR A 43 6.81 30.32 -19.27
C THR A 43 5.74 29.24 -19.14
N ALA A 44 5.92 28.25 -18.26
CA ALA A 44 4.94 27.20 -18.00
C ALA A 44 3.70 27.75 -17.27
N ALA A 45 3.88 28.75 -16.40
CA ALA A 45 2.78 29.45 -15.75
C ALA A 45 1.95 30.25 -16.76
N LEU A 46 2.60 31.03 -17.63
CA LEU A 46 1.92 31.80 -18.68
C LEU A 46 1.14 30.88 -19.63
N ASN A 47 1.73 29.76 -20.05
CA ASN A 47 1.07 28.79 -20.92
C ASN A 47 -0.17 28.16 -20.26
N ARG A 48 -0.18 28.01 -18.93
CA ARG A 48 -1.36 27.52 -18.17
C ARG A 48 -2.49 28.55 -18.16
N ILE A 49 -2.17 29.84 -18.04
CA ILE A 49 -3.12 30.96 -18.06
C ILE A 49 -3.76 31.05 -19.45
N ILE A 50 -2.95 31.07 -20.51
CA ILE A 50 -3.43 31.15 -21.90
C ILE A 50 -4.34 29.95 -22.23
N ARG A 51 -3.98 28.74 -21.78
CA ARG A 51 -4.73 27.52 -22.08
C ARG A 51 -5.91 27.24 -21.14
N ARG A 52 -6.24 28.14 -20.19
CA ARG A 52 -7.28 27.95 -19.15
C ARG A 52 -7.28 26.53 -18.55
N LYS A 53 -6.09 25.95 -18.33
CA LYS A 53 -6.00 24.56 -17.88
C LYS A 53 -6.16 24.55 -16.36
N PRO A 54 -7.19 23.90 -15.80
CA PRO A 54 -7.38 23.85 -14.36
C PRO A 54 -6.14 23.19 -13.75
N SER A 55 -5.48 23.90 -12.83
CA SER A 55 -4.50 23.27 -11.96
C SER A 55 -5.28 22.43 -10.97
N SER A 56 -5.55 21.17 -11.31
CA SER A 56 -6.13 20.24 -10.33
C SER A 56 -5.14 20.13 -9.18
N GLY A 57 -5.36 20.94 -8.13
CA GLY A 57 -4.51 21.04 -6.96
C GLY A 57 -4.62 19.84 -6.02
N VAL A 58 -5.16 18.72 -6.50
CA VAL A 58 -5.31 17.50 -5.74
C VAL A 58 -4.60 16.39 -6.49
N ARG A 59 -3.60 15.79 -5.84
CA ARG A 59 -2.91 14.61 -6.32
C ARG A 59 -3.21 13.45 -5.38
N GLU A 60 -3.64 12.32 -5.93
CA GLU A 60 -3.76 11.08 -5.18
C GLU A 60 -2.41 10.34 -5.13
N VAL A 61 -2.07 9.84 -3.96
CA VAL A 61 -0.86 9.06 -3.71
C VAL A 61 -1.27 7.75 -3.06
N HIS A 62 -1.10 6.65 -3.80
CA HIS A 62 -1.30 5.30 -3.30
C HIS A 62 -0.06 4.90 -2.48
N ALA A 63 -0.16 5.02 -1.16
CA ALA A 63 0.92 4.71 -0.23
C ALA A 63 1.02 3.20 0.07
N VAL A 64 -0.11 2.50 0.10
CA VAL A 64 -0.19 1.04 0.23
C VAL A 64 -1.19 0.51 -0.81
N LYS A 65 -0.85 -0.61 -1.46
CA LYS A 65 -1.64 -1.20 -2.55
C LYS A 65 -1.87 -2.69 -2.30
N GLY A 66 -3.10 -3.06 -1.99
CA GLY A 66 -3.58 -4.46 -1.94
C GLY A 66 -2.76 -5.37 -1.03
N VAL A 67 -2.56 -4.97 0.21
CA VAL A 67 -1.80 -5.78 1.19
C VAL A 67 -2.76 -6.70 1.94
N SER A 68 -2.53 -8.01 1.85
CA SER A 68 -3.21 -9.03 2.66
C SER A 68 -2.21 -9.78 3.54
N PHE A 69 -2.46 -9.85 4.85
CA PHE A 69 -1.69 -10.68 5.79
C PHE A 69 -2.50 -11.01 7.03
N THR A 70 -2.06 -12.03 7.79
CA THR A 70 -2.64 -12.38 9.09
C THR A 70 -1.52 -12.48 10.12
N ALA A 71 -1.66 -11.78 11.24
CA ALA A 71 -0.79 -11.89 12.39
C ALA A 71 -1.47 -12.68 13.51
N TYR A 72 -0.73 -13.61 14.11
CA TYR A 72 -1.23 -14.46 15.18
C TYR A 72 -0.74 -14.00 16.56
N ARG A 73 -1.45 -14.44 17.61
CA ARG A 73 -1.08 -14.14 18.99
C ARG A 73 0.36 -14.57 19.29
N GLY A 74 1.18 -13.64 19.78
CA GLY A 74 2.57 -13.89 20.16
C GLY A 74 3.58 -13.82 19.01
N GLU A 75 3.14 -13.55 17.79
CA GLU A 75 4.02 -13.38 16.64
C GLU A 75 4.66 -11.99 16.62
N SER A 76 5.95 -11.94 16.27
CA SER A 76 6.66 -10.68 15.99
C SER A 76 6.84 -10.52 14.49
N ILE A 77 6.25 -9.46 13.91
CA ILE A 77 6.32 -9.18 12.47
C ILE A 77 7.23 -7.98 12.21
N GLY A 78 8.21 -8.16 11.33
CA GLY A 78 9.08 -7.10 10.85
C GLY A 78 8.67 -6.60 9.47
N LEU A 79 8.55 -5.29 9.30
CA LEU A 79 8.25 -4.67 8.01
C LEU A 79 9.51 -4.01 7.41
N ILE A 80 10.00 -4.55 6.29
CA ILE A 80 11.24 -4.10 5.63
C ILE A 80 11.00 -3.61 4.20
N GLY A 81 11.89 -2.74 3.70
CA GLY A 81 11.79 -2.16 2.35
C GLY A 81 12.44 -0.78 2.24
N SER A 82 12.53 -0.24 1.03
CA SER A 82 13.15 1.07 0.74
C SER A 82 12.41 2.25 1.36
N ASN A 83 13.07 3.41 1.50
CA ASN A 83 12.42 4.63 1.97
C ASN A 83 11.27 5.02 1.01
N GLY A 84 10.11 5.37 1.57
CA GLY A 84 8.92 5.71 0.80
C GLY A 84 8.05 4.52 0.35
N SER A 85 8.40 3.28 0.71
CA SER A 85 7.63 2.08 0.32
C SER A 85 6.29 1.87 1.06
N GLY A 86 5.87 2.82 1.90
CA GLY A 86 4.59 2.73 2.63
C GLY A 86 4.63 2.03 3.98
N LYS A 87 5.81 1.66 4.52
CA LYS A 87 5.93 0.91 5.78
C LYS A 87 5.30 1.58 6.99
N SER A 88 5.73 2.81 7.29
CA SER A 88 5.18 3.60 8.38
C SER A 88 3.71 3.98 8.15
N THR A 89 3.25 3.95 6.90
CA THR A 89 1.84 4.14 6.57
C THR A 89 1.03 2.88 6.92
N LEU A 90 1.53 1.70 6.55
CA LEU A 90 0.91 0.41 6.89
C LEU A 90 0.83 0.22 8.40
N LEU A 91 1.92 0.48 9.13
CA LEU A 91 1.98 0.37 10.60
C LEU A 91 1.06 1.37 11.34
N LYS A 92 0.60 2.43 10.69
CA LYS A 92 -0.37 3.38 11.28
C LYS A 92 -1.81 2.96 11.08
N ALA A 93 -2.07 2.10 10.11
CA ALA A 93 -3.42 1.66 9.76
C ALA A 93 -3.86 0.40 10.51
N VAL A 94 -2.89 -0.30 11.11
CA VAL A 94 -3.06 -1.48 11.97
C VAL A 94 -2.90 -1.04 13.42
#